data_AF-A0A6L2ZLL0-F1
#
_entry.id   AF-A0A6L2ZLL0-F1
#
_cell.length_a   1.000
_cell.length_b   1.000
_cell.length_c   1.000
_cell.angle_alpha   90.00
_cell.angle_beta   90.00
_cell.angle_gamma   90.00
#
_symmetry.space_group_name_H-M   'P 1'
#
loop_
_entity.id
_entity.type
_entity.pdbx_description
1 polymer ?
#
loop_
_entity_poly.entity_id
_entity_poly.type
_entity_poly.pdbx_seq_one_letter_code
_entity_poly.pdbx_strand_id
1 'polypeptide(L)' 'MNERVRNNRFFSSAKEFRAAIAEFFDSTLAKIAPFLRGRINDNFQTI' A
#
# COMPACT_ATOMS: atom_id res chain seq x y z
N MET A 1 2.88 12.36 5.36
CA MET A 1 4.04 11.43 5.26
C MET A 1 4.82 11.40 6.57
N ASN A 2 4.29 10.74 7.62
CA ASN A 2 5.04 9.97 8.64
C ASN A 2 4.03 9.40 9.66
N GLU A 3 3.80 8.09 9.62
CA GLU A 3 3.34 7.29 10.75
C GLU A 3 4.05 5.94 10.62
N ARG A 4 5.16 5.78 11.35
CA ARG A 4 5.89 4.53 11.62
C ARG A 4 6.06 3.58 10.43
N VAL A 5 7.23 3.66 9.77
CA VAL A 5 7.83 2.53 9.03
C VAL A 5 6.87 1.88 8.03
N ARG A 6 6.80 2.39 6.79
CA ARG A 6 6.21 1.65 5.66
C ARG A 6 6.58 0.18 5.81
N ASN A 7 5.56 -0.68 5.90
CA ASN A 7 5.60 -2.10 6.28
C ASN A 7 6.82 -2.85 5.69
N ASN A 8 8.02 -2.67 6.27
CA ASN A 8 9.32 -3.09 5.74
C ASN A 8 9.48 -4.60 5.96
N ARG A 9 8.48 -5.34 5.51
CA ARG A 9 8.41 -6.78 5.59
C ARG A 9 9.45 -7.32 4.63
N PHE A 10 10.46 -7.96 5.18
CA PHE A 10 11.40 -8.77 4.41
C PHE A 10 10.68 -10.03 3.93
N PHE A 11 10.87 -10.38 2.66
CA PHE A 11 10.38 -11.62 2.09
C PHE A 11 11.55 -12.59 1.95
N SER A 12 11.37 -13.78 2.49
CA SER A 12 12.40 -14.83 2.50
C SER A 12 12.69 -15.38 1.10
N SER A 13 11.75 -15.20 0.17
CA SER A 13 11.87 -15.66 -1.22
C SER A 13 11.07 -14.79 -2.19
N ALA A 14 11.47 -14.84 -3.47
CA ALA A 14 10.74 -14.17 -4.55
C ALA A 14 9.31 -14.73 -4.74
N LYS A 15 9.07 -16.01 -4.39
CA LYS A 15 7.74 -16.62 -4.46
C LYS A 15 6.80 -16.00 -3.43
N GLU A 16 7.27 -15.87 -2.19
CA GLU A 16 6.51 -15.24 -1.11
C GLU A 16 6.17 -13.79 -1.45
N PHE A 17 7.15 -13.05 -1.97
CA PHE A 17 6.96 -11.67 -2.42
C PHE A 17 5.87 -11.54 -3.50
N ARG A 18 5.93 -12.38 -4.54
CA ARG A 18 4.95 -12.35 -5.64
C ARG A 18 3.55 -12.68 -5.16
N ALA A 19 3.40 -13.68 -4.28
CA ALA A 19 2.12 -14.04 -3.71
C ALA A 19 1.51 -12.89 -2.89
N ALA A 20 2.33 -12.26 -2.04
CA ALA A 20 1.90 -11.12 -1.24
C ALA A 20 1.51 -9.91 -2.09
N ILE A 21 2.21 -9.66 -3.22
CA ILE A 21 1.83 -8.62 -4.18
C ILE A 21 0.48 -8.95 -4.85
N ALA A 22 0.29 -10.19 -5.30
CA ALA A 22 -0.98 -10.59 -5.93
C ALA A 22 -2.15 -10.40 -4.95
N GLU A 23 -2.01 -10.92 -3.73
CA GLU A 23 -3.03 -10.76 -2.68
C GLU A 23 -3.30 -9.29 -2.33
N PHE A 24 -2.26 -8.45 -2.37
CA PHE A 24 -2.41 -7.02 -2.14
C PHE A 24 -3.35 -6.39 -3.16
N PHE A 25 -3.15 -6.65 -4.45
CA PHE A 25 -3.98 -6.08 -5.52
C PHE A 25 -5.37 -6.72 -5.59
N ASP A 26 -5.47 -8.03 -5.37
CA ASP A 26 -6.73 -8.77 -5.48
C ASP A 26 -7.71 -8.44 -4.35
N SER A 27 -7.21 -8.21 -3.12
CA SER A 27 -8.09 -8.12 -1.95
C SER A 27 -7.76 -6.96 -1.00
N THR A 28 -6.48 -6.72 -0.73
CA THR A 28 -6.09 -5.76 0.31
C THR A 28 -6.37 -4.32 -0.14
N LEU A 29 -6.07 -4.01 -1.40
CA LEU A 29 -6.28 -2.68 -1.97
C LEU A 29 -7.76 -2.27 -1.91
N ALA A 30 -8.68 -3.16 -2.30
CA ALA A 30 -10.12 -2.90 -2.24
C ALA A 30 -10.60 -2.62 -0.80
N LYS A 31 -10.07 -3.34 0.20
CA LYS A 31 -10.40 -3.15 1.62
C LYS A 31 -9.93 -1.80 2.15
N ILE A 32 -8.74 -1.34 1.74
CA ILE A 32 -8.17 -0.08 2.23
C ILE A 32 -8.54 1.13 1.37
N ALA A 33 -9.12 0.92 0.17
CA ALA A 33 -9.46 1.97 -0.78
C ALA A 33 -10.26 3.15 -0.18
N PRO A 34 -11.26 2.95 0.71
CA PRO A 34 -11.98 4.06 1.33
C PRO A 34 -11.07 4.97 2.16
N PHE A 35 -10.06 4.39 2.81
CA PHE A 35 -9.10 5.10 3.66
C PHE A 35 -7.95 5.73 2.86
N LEU A 36 -7.73 5.31 1.60
CA LEU A 36 -6.69 5.89 0.75
C LEU A 36 -7.02 7.33 0.33
N ARG A 37 -8.30 7.69 0.20
CA ARG A 37 -8.72 9.05 -0.20
C ARG A 37 -8.20 10.14 0.74
N GLY A 38 -8.18 9.89 2.05
CA GLY A 38 -7.65 10.84 3.04
C GLY A 38 -6.12 10.80 3.21
N ARG A 39 -5.45 9.80 2.63
CA ARG A 39 -3.99 9.62 2.72
C ARG A 39 -3.24 10.28 1.58
N ILE A 40 -3.91 10.55 0.46
CA ILE A 40 -3.39 11.40 -0.60
C ILE A 40 -3.53 12.83 -0.10
N ASN A 41 -2.53 13.28 0.65
CA ASN A 41 -2.40 14.66 1.12
C ASN A 41 -1.71 15.56 0.09
N ASP A 42 -1.51 15.04 -1.13
CA ASP A 42 -0.87 15.75 -2.20
C ASP A 42 -1.96 16.58 -2.91
N ASN A 43 -2.02 17.85 -2.55
CA ASN A 43 -2.92 18.84 -3.15
C ASN A 43 -2.43 19.19 -4.55
N PHE A 44 -2.44 18.21 -5.46
CA PHE A 44 -2.21 18.38 -6.90
C PHE A 44 -3.19 19.39 -7.55
N GLN A 45 -4.13 19.95 -6.79
CA GLN A 45 -5.09 20.97 -7.19
C GLN A 45 -4.58 22.41 -7.07
N THR A 46 -3.28 22.63 -6.92
CA THR A 46 -2.71 23.99 -6.76
C THR A 46 -1.56 24.27 -7.74
N ILE A 47 -1.78 24.03 -9.03
CA ILE A 47 -0.99 24.64 -10.12
C ILE A 47 -1.94 25.00 -11.26
#